data_AF-A0A0G1BGG5-F1
#
_entry.id   AF-A0A0G1BGG5-F1
#
_cell.length_a   1.000
_cell.length_b   1.000
_cell.length_c   1.000
_cell.angle_alpha   90.00
_cell.angle_beta   90.00
_cell.angle_gamma   90.00
#
_symmetry.space_group_name_H-M   'P 1'
#
loop_
_entity.id
_entity.type
_entity.pdbx_description
1 polymer ?
#
loop_
_entity_poly.entity_id
_entity_poly.type
_entity_poly.pdbx_seq_one_letter_code
_entity_poly.pdbx_strand_id
1 'polypeptide(L)'
;MQKEIETRFLEIDKNELVKKLVSVGAVDRGEEKPEEIIFHAADGSWIGKRKFVRLRKTRDKIKLTYKENVAQAVYSARALGFS
;
A
#
# COMPACT_ATOMS: atom_id res chain seq x y z
N MET A 1 -12.11 1.28 -17.07
CA MET A 1 -11.78 1.57 -15.65
C MET A 1 -11.11 0.32 -15.08
N GLN A 2 -9.84 0.38 -14.67
CA GLN A 2 -9.15 -0.78 -14.08
C GLN A 2 -9.43 -0.81 -12.57
N LYS A 3 -9.84 -1.96 -12.02
CA LYS A 3 -10.08 -2.16 -10.59
C LYS A 3 -8.94 -3.00 -10.02
N GLU A 4 -8.30 -2.48 -8.98
CA GLU A 4 -7.26 -3.17 -8.22
C GLU A 4 -7.87 -3.76 -6.95
N ILE A 5 -7.53 -5.01 -6.63
CA ILE A 5 -7.91 -5.68 -5.38
C ILE A 5 -6.61 -6.06 -4.68
N GLU A 6 -6.38 -5.49 -3.50
CA GLU A 6 -5.21 -5.74 -2.66
C GLU A 6 -5.64 -6.22 -1.27
N THR A 7 -4.78 -7.02 -0.61
CA THR A 7 -4.89 -7.38 0.80
C THR A 7 -3.57 -7.10 1.51
N ARG A 8 -3.62 -6.80 2.81
CA ARG A 8 -2.44 -6.51 3.63
C ARG A 8 -2.37 -7.47 4.81
N PHE A 9 -1.19 -8.04 4.99
CA PHE A 9 -0.86 -8.89 6.13
C PHE A 9 0.03 -8.10 7.08
N LEU A 10 -0.30 -8.13 8.37
CA LEU A 10 0.52 -7.55 9.44
C LEU A 10 1.30 -8.68 10.13
N GLU A 11 2.40 -8.32 10.81
CA GLU A 11 3.16 -9.23 11.68
C GLU A 11 3.66 -10.52 10.99
N ILE A 12 4.07 -10.40 9.73
CA ILE A 12 4.59 -11.55 8.97
C ILE A 12 6.03 -11.89 9.37
N ASP A 13 6.36 -13.19 9.38
CA ASP A 13 7.74 -13.64 9.25
C ASP A 13 8.16 -13.53 7.78
N LYS A 14 8.94 -12.49 7.48
CA LYS A 14 9.41 -12.22 6.12
C LYS A 14 10.25 -13.37 5.56
N ASN A 15 11.10 -14.00 6.36
CA ASN A 15 12.01 -15.03 5.88
C ASN A 15 11.24 -16.30 5.52
N GLU A 16 10.25 -16.68 6.33
CA GLU A 16 9.38 -17.82 6.02
C GLU A 16 8.51 -17.54 4.78
N LEU A 17 7.98 -16.32 4.66
CA LEU A 17 7.16 -15.92 3.53
C LEU A 17 7.93 -15.97 2.21
N VAL A 18 9.16 -15.45 2.17
CA VAL A 18 10.00 -15.51 0.96
C VAL A 18 10.25 -16.96 0.54
N LYS A 19 10.56 -17.86 1.49
CA LYS A 19 10.74 -19.29 1.20
C LYS A 19 9.49 -19.92 0.59
N LYS A 20 8.31 -19.62 1.16
CA LYS A 20 7.03 -20.11 0.63
C LYS A 20 6.75 -19.57 -0.78
N LEU A 21 7.00 -18.29 -1.02
CA LEU A 21 6.82 -17.67 -2.34
C LEU A 21 7.73 -18.31 -3.39
N VAL A 22 9.01 -18.52 -3.07
CA VAL A 22 9.94 -19.21 -3.98
C VAL A 22 9.48 -20.64 -4.24
N SER A 23 8.96 -21.35 -3.23
CA SER A 23 8.46 -22.72 -3.40
C SER A 23 7.28 -22.84 -4.37
N VAL A 24 6.51 -21.77 -4.57
CA VAL A 24 5.40 -21.71 -5.55
C VAL A 24 5.82 -21.10 -6.89
N GLY A 25 7.13 -20.94 -7.13
CA GLY A 25 7.69 -20.44 -8.38
C GLY A 25 7.74 -18.91 -8.50
N ALA A 26 7.61 -18.16 -7.40
CA ALA A 26 7.81 -16.72 -7.43
C ALA A 26 9.28 -16.37 -7.71
N VAL A 27 9.50 -15.30 -8.47
CA VAL A 27 10.83 -14.75 -8.75
C VAL A 27 11.08 -13.57 -7.84
N ASP A 28 12.14 -13.65 -7.03
CA ASP A 28 12.59 -12.52 -6.22
C ASP A 28 13.21 -11.45 -7.13
N ARG A 29 12.65 -10.24 -7.07
CA ARG A 29 13.14 -9.06 -7.81
C ARG A 29 13.86 -8.05 -6.90
N GLY A 30 14.17 -8.46 -5.67
CA GLY A 30 14.79 -7.63 -4.65
C GLY A 30 13.82 -6.67 -3.99
N GLU A 31 14.34 -5.93 -3.01
CA GLU A 31 13.61 -4.84 -2.37
C GLU A 31 13.78 -3.55 -3.15
N GLU A 32 12.65 -2.94 -3.51
CA GLU A 32 12.61 -1.56 -3.95
C GLU A 32 11.87 -0.77 -2.87
N LYS A 33 12.60 0.02 -2.08
CA LYS A 33 11.99 0.93 -1.11
C LYS A 33 11.66 2.24 -1.84
N PRO A 34 10.38 2.51 -2.13
CA PRO A 34 9.99 3.80 -2.67
C PRO A 34 10.18 4.87 -1.60
N GLU A 35 10.86 5.97 -1.93
CA GLU A 35 10.84 7.17 -1.12
C GLU A 35 9.58 7.97 -1.47
N GLU A 36 8.78 8.34 -0.47
CA GLU A 36 7.59 9.15 -0.69
C GLU A 36 7.49 10.35 0.23
N ILE A 37 6.99 11.45 -0.33
CA ILE A 37 6.63 12.68 0.37
C ILE A 37 5.15 12.92 0.11
N ILE A 38 4.38 13.06 1.19
CA ILE A 38 2.93 13.30 1.14
C ILE A 38 2.66 14.74 1.55
N PHE A 39 1.95 15.47 0.70
CA PHE A 39 1.49 16.83 0.93
C PHE A 39 0.00 16.82 1.25
N HIS A 40 -0.36 17.45 2.36
CA HIS A 40 -1.72 17.77 2.74
C HIS A 40 -2.03 19.24 2.43
N ALA A 41 -3.32 19.59 2.41
CA ALA A 41 -3.69 20.99 2.34
C ALA A 41 -3.14 21.75 3.56
N ALA A 42 -2.65 22.96 3.33
CA ALA A 42 -2.01 23.80 4.35
C ALA A 42 -2.95 24.14 5.51
N ASP A 43 -4.25 24.19 5.24
CA ASP A 43 -5.32 24.44 6.21
C ASP A 43 -5.77 23.15 6.96
N GLY A 44 -5.15 22.00 6.68
CA GLY A 44 -5.52 20.72 7.26
C GLY A 44 -6.86 20.17 6.77
N SER A 45 -7.54 20.81 5.81
CA SER A 45 -8.88 20.44 5.34
C SER A 45 -8.97 19.03 4.74
N TRP A 46 -7.81 18.43 4.43
CA TRP A 46 -7.67 17.10 3.83
C TRP A 46 -7.34 16.00 4.83
N ILE A 47 -7.05 16.35 6.09
CA ILE A 47 -6.79 15.37 7.16
C ILE A 47 -8.04 14.51 7.35
N GLY A 48 -7.86 13.18 7.42
CA GLY A 48 -8.96 12.22 7.54
C GLY A 48 -9.81 12.00 6.27
N LYS A 49 -9.71 12.86 5.25
CA LYS A 49 -10.50 12.75 3.99
C LYS A 49 -9.86 11.85 2.93
N ARG A 50 -8.78 11.14 3.27
CA ARG A 50 -7.98 10.32 2.34
C ARG A 50 -7.68 11.07 1.03
N LYS A 51 -7.35 12.36 1.17
CA LYS A 51 -7.06 13.30 0.09
C LYS A 51 -5.64 13.84 0.26
N PHE A 52 -4.80 13.70 -0.76
CA PHE A 52 -3.40 14.13 -0.70
C PHE A 52 -2.76 14.23 -2.09
N VAL A 53 -1.69 15.01 -2.16
CA VAL A 53 -0.72 14.96 -3.27
C VAL A 53 0.49 14.17 -2.79
N ARG A 54 1.01 13.26 -3.61
CA ARG A 54 2.20 12.47 -3.28
C ARG A 54 3.25 12.59 -4.37
N LEU A 55 4.49 12.84 -3.95
CA LEU A 55 5.68 12.58 -4.75
C LEU A 55 6.24 11.22 -4.35
N ARG A 56 6.47 10.34 -5.32
CA ARG A 56 7.12 9.05 -5.10
C ARG A 56 8.32 8.91 -6.03
N LYS A 57 9.50 8.70 -5.46
CA LYS A 57 10.73 8.42 -6.19
C LYS A 57 10.92 6.91 -6.27
N THR A 58 11.18 6.43 -7.48
CA THR A 58 11.49 5.03 -7.75
C THR A 58 12.67 5.01 -8.71
N ARG A 59 13.84 4.53 -8.23
CA ARG A 59 15.13 4.65 -8.93
C ARG A 59 15.39 6.10 -9.37
N ASP A 60 15.39 6.33 -10.68
CA ASP A 60 15.70 7.62 -11.31
C ASP A 60 14.45 8.40 -11.75
N LYS A 61 13.26 7.92 -11.39
CA LYS A 61 11.98 8.53 -11.78
C LYS A 61 11.25 9.08 -10.57
N ILE A 62 10.77 10.31 -10.70
CA ILE A 62 9.87 10.93 -9.73
C ILE A 62 8.48 10.97 -10.35
N LYS A 63 7.48 10.47 -9.63
CA LYS A 63 6.08 10.50 -10.04
C LYS A 63 5.27 11.33 -9.05
N LEU A 64 4.57 12.34 -9.57
CA LEU A 64 3.54 13.09 -8.85
C LEU A 64 2.19 12.38 -9.01
N THR A 65 1.41 12.27 -7.94
CA THR A 65 0.06 11.69 -7.98
C THR A 65 -0.86 12.44 -7.04
N TYR A 66 -2.03 12.84 -7.54
CA TYR A 66 -3.15 13.29 -6.71
C TYR A 66 -4.06 12.10 -6.41
N LYS A 67 -4.42 11.90 -5.13
CA LYS A 67 -5.39 10.88 -4.70
C LYS A 67 -6.48 11.52 -3.86
N GLU A 68 -7.72 11.11 -4.12
CA GLU A 68 -8.90 11.46 -3.34
C GLU A 68 -9.82 10.23 -3.34
N ASN A 69 -9.96 9.57 -2.18
CA ASN A 69 -10.84 8.42 -2.06
C ASN A 69 -12.27 8.87 -1.73
N VAL A 70 -13.08 9.08 -2.76
CA VAL A 70 -14.53 9.24 -2.63
C VAL A 70 -15.13 7.84 -2.50
N ALA A 71 -15.35 7.39 -1.27
CA ALA A 71 -15.95 6.11 -0.88
C ALA A 71 -15.24 4.84 -1.38
N GLN A 72 -14.56 4.15 -0.46
CA GLN A 72 -14.19 2.75 -0.62
C GLN A 72 -14.81 2.00 0.57
N ALA A 73 -15.89 1.27 0.32
CA ALA A 73 -16.50 0.40 1.32
C ALA A 73 -15.47 -0.66 1.71
N VAL A 74 -14.86 -0.51 2.89
CA VAL A 74 -13.94 -1.49 3.44
C VAL A 74 -14.80 -2.58 4.09
N TYR A 75 -15.00 -3.70 3.41
CA TYR A 75 -15.35 -4.94 4.10
C TYR A 75 -14.06 -5.48 4.71
N SER A 76 -13.81 -5.17 5.99
CA SER A 76 -12.78 -5.87 6.75
C SER A 76 -13.31 -7.28 7.06
N ALA A 77 -12.56 -8.30 6.62
CA ALA A 77 -12.76 -9.65 7.13
C ALA A 77 -12.45 -9.62 8.64
N ARG A 78 -13.48 -9.74 9.47
CA ARG A 78 -13.35 -9.83 10.92
C ARG A 78 -12.74 -11.21 11.22
N ALA A 79 -11.53 -11.24 11.78
CA ALA A 79 -10.99 -12.49 12.32
C ALA A 79 -11.90 -12.93 13.48
N LEU A 80 -12.62 -14.04 13.29
CA LEU A 80 -13.31 -14.73 14.38
C LEU A 80 -12.25 -15.59 15.08
N GLY A 81 -11.76 -15.10 16.22
CA GLY A 81 -11.01 -15.95 17.13
C GLY A 81 -11.96 -16.98 17.71
N PHE A 82 -11.68 -18.26 17.47
CA PHE A 82 -12.26 -19.34 18.25
C PHE A 82 -11.41 -19.51 19.52
N SER A 83 -11.99 -19.18 20.67
CA SER A 83 -11.48 -19.51 22.00
C SER A 83 -11.94 -20.89 22.43
#